data_AF-A0A1I1K4V6-F1
#
_entry.id   AF-A0A1I1K4V6-F1
#
_cell.length_a   1.000
_cell.length_b   1.000
_cell.length_c   1.000
_cell.angle_alpha   90.00
_cell.angle_beta   90.00
_cell.angle_gamma   90.00
#
_symmetry.space_group_name_H-M   'P 1'
#
loop_
_entity.id
_entity.type
_entity.pdbx_description
1 polymer ?
#
loop_
_entity_poly.entity_id
_entity_poly.type
_entity_poly.pdbx_seq_one_letter_code
_entity_poly.pdbx_strand_id
1 'polypeptide(L)'
;MEQPDPSSADVRSLRLLRVLVLILTGSMIVGMITLIVLFITRFPNLDSEVPAPFQTLRLPESIALPEGASPLAITQGPGWWAVVTDGNDILIFDAADGTLRQTVEVE
;
A
#
# COMPACT_ATOMS: atom_id res chain seq x y z
N MET A 1 -26.95 -40.88 -40.02
CA MET A 1 -25.69 -40.40 -39.43
C MET A 1 -25.62 -41.01 -38.05
N GLU A 2 -25.10 -42.24 -37.95
CA GLU A 2 -24.91 -42.91 -36.67
C GLU A 2 -23.73 -42.21 -35.98
N GLN A 3 -23.96 -41.57 -34.83
CA GLN A 3 -22.87 -41.09 -33.99
C GLN A 3 -22.20 -42.31 -33.34
N PRO A 4 -20.87 -42.45 -33.38
CA PRO A 4 -20.20 -43.56 -32.72
C PRO A 4 -20.37 -43.43 -31.20
N ASP A 5 -20.88 -44.49 -30.56
CA ASP A 5 -21.01 -44.56 -29.10
C ASP A 5 -19.63 -44.38 -28.45
N PRO A 6 -19.50 -43.53 -27.40
CA PRO A 6 -18.23 -43.30 -26.75
C PRO A 6 -17.72 -44.59 -26.12
N SER A 7 -16.49 -44.99 -26.47
CA SER A 7 -15.85 -46.15 -25.85
C SER A 7 -15.60 -45.87 -24.36
N SER A 8 -15.61 -46.89 -23.51
CA SER A 8 -15.37 -46.75 -22.07
C SER A 8 -14.00 -46.14 -21.73
N ALA A 9 -13.03 -46.24 -22.65
CA ALA A 9 -11.73 -45.60 -22.56
C ALA A 9 -11.81 -44.07 -22.68
N ASP A 10 -12.67 -43.55 -23.56
CA ASP A 10 -12.89 -42.11 -23.76
C ASP A 10 -13.53 -41.47 -22.52
N VAL A 11 -14.44 -42.18 -21.85
CA VAL A 11 -15.04 -41.69 -20.61
C VAL A 11 -14.01 -41.57 -19.48
N ARG A 12 -13.02 -42.47 -19.43
CA ARG A 12 -11.94 -42.42 -18.42
C ARG A 12 -10.96 -41.28 -18.70
N SER A 13 -10.55 -41.08 -19.95
CA SER A 13 -9.63 -40.00 -20.32
C SER A 13 -10.24 -38.61 -20.07
N LEU A 14 -11.52 -38.41 -20.37
CA LEU A 14 -12.23 -37.17 -20.10
C LEU A 14 -12.34 -36.86 -18.60
N ARG A 15 -12.55 -37.87 -17.75
CA ARG A 15 -12.54 -37.71 -16.28
C ARG A 15 -11.17 -37.29 -15.76
N LEU A 16 -10.09 -37.89 -16.29
CA LEU A 16 -8.72 -37.50 -15.93
C LEU A 16 -8.43 -36.07 -16.34
N LEU A 17 -8.80 -35.68 -17.57
CA LEU A 17 -8.65 -34.30 -18.04
C LEU A 17 -9.41 -33.31 -17.14
N ARG A 18 -10.64 -33.65 -16.76
CA ARG A 18 -11.46 -32.81 -15.88
C ARG A 18 -10.82 -32.60 -14.50
N VAL A 19 -10.29 -33.67 -13.91
CA VAL A 19 -9.61 -33.59 -12.60
C VAL A 19 -8.32 -32.81 -12.70
N LEU A 20 -7.53 -33.04 -13.76
CA LEU A 20 -6.26 -32.36 -13.96
C LEU A 20 -6.45 -30.85 -14.16
N VAL A 21 -7.46 -30.45 -14.95
CA VAL A 21 -7.82 -29.04 -15.13
C VAL A 21 -8.35 -28.43 -13.82
N LEU A 22 -9.19 -29.16 -13.07
CA LEU A 22 -9.70 -28.65 -11.79
C LEU A 22 -8.59 -28.38 -10.79
N ILE A 23 -7.61 -29.29 -10.69
CA ILE A 23 -6.43 -29.13 -9.84
C ILE A 23 -5.59 -27.94 -10.33
N LEU A 24 -5.34 -27.84 -11.64
CA LEU A 24 -4.55 -26.77 -12.21
C LEU A 24 -5.20 -25.41 -11.92
N THR A 25 -6.48 -25.23 -12.23
CA THR A 25 -7.23 -24.02 -11.95
C THR A 25 -7.24 -23.70 -10.45
N GLY A 26 -7.46 -24.70 -9.60
CA GLY A 26 -7.39 -24.54 -8.15
C GLY A 26 -6.03 -24.02 -7.68
N SER A 27 -4.95 -24.61 -8.19
CA SER A 27 -3.58 -24.20 -7.85
C SER A 27 -3.26 -22.78 -8.35
N MET A 28 -3.74 -22.38 -9.53
CA MET A 28 -3.57 -21.03 -10.06
C MET A 28 -4.25 -19.99 -9.17
N ILE A 29 -5.47 -20.29 -8.70
CA ILE A 29 -6.22 -19.42 -7.78
C ILE A 29 -5.47 -19.29 -6.45
N VAL A 30 -5.05 -20.41 -5.87
CA VAL A 30 -4.30 -20.41 -4.60
C VAL A 30 -3.01 -19.61 -4.72
N GLY A 31 -2.27 -19.78 -5.82
CA GLY A 31 -1.06 -19.00 -6.10
C GLY A 31 -1.33 -17.49 -6.17
N MET A 32 -2.35 -17.08 -6.92
CA MET A 32 -2.75 -15.66 -7.02
C MET A 32 -3.14 -15.08 -5.66
N ILE A 33 -3.98 -15.79 -4.89
CA ILE A 33 -4.39 -15.36 -3.55
C ILE A 33 -3.17 -15.22 -2.64
N THR A 34 -2.24 -16.17 -2.69
CA THR A 34 -1.01 -16.12 -1.89
C THR A 34 -0.19 -14.88 -2.22
N LEU A 35 -0.04 -14.55 -3.51
CA LEU A 35 0.65 -13.32 -3.92
C LEU A 35 -0.07 -12.07 -3.41
N ILE A 36 -1.40 -12.00 -3.52
CA ILE A 36 -2.20 -10.87 -3.02
C ILE A 36 -2.03 -10.70 -1.51
N VAL A 37 -2.12 -11.79 -0.75
CA VAL A 37 -1.97 -11.78 0.72
C VAL A 37 -0.56 -11.37 1.12
N LEU A 38 0.47 -11.92 0.47
CA LEU A 38 1.85 -11.52 0.72
C LEU A 38 2.10 -10.05 0.34
N PHE A 39 1.48 -9.57 -0.74
CA PHE A 39 1.60 -8.18 -1.15
C PHE A 39 1.02 -7.23 -0.09
N ILE A 40 -0.19 -7.49 0.40
CA ILE A 40 -0.85 -6.72 1.47
C ILE A 40 -0.04 -6.79 2.79
N THR A 41 0.43 -7.97 3.19
CA THR A 41 1.09 -8.14 4.50
C THR A 41 2.56 -7.69 4.51
N ARG A 42 3.28 -7.82 3.40
CA ARG A 42 4.73 -7.54 3.33
C ARG A 42 5.00 -6.09 2.91
N PHE A 43 4.04 -5.40 2.31
CA PHE A 43 4.13 -3.97 2.04
C PHE A 43 3.18 -3.18 2.96
N PRO A 44 3.51 -3.01 4.26
CA PRO A 44 2.71 -2.20 5.19
C PRO A 44 2.59 -0.72 4.81
N ASN A 45 3.18 -0.29 3.69
CA ASN A 45 3.10 1.07 3.16
C ASN A 45 2.16 1.20 1.95
N LEU A 46 1.57 0.10 1.46
CA LEU A 46 0.53 0.16 0.43
C LEU A 46 -0.87 0.25 1.03
N ASP A 47 -1.02 -0.16 2.29
CA ASP A 47 -2.23 -0.08 3.08
C ASP A 47 -2.04 0.90 4.26
N SER A 48 -1.96 2.19 3.96
CA SER A 48 -2.47 3.20 4.90
C SER A 48 -3.99 3.08 5.12
N GLU A 49 -4.68 2.10 4.53
CA GLU A 49 -6.13 1.96 4.66
C GLU A 49 -6.59 0.50 4.63
N VAL A 50 -6.94 -0.06 5.79
CA VAL A 50 -8.28 -0.62 6.13
C VAL A 50 -8.42 -0.68 7.67
N PRO A 51 -9.52 -0.23 8.33
CA PRO A 51 -10.27 1.02 8.25
C PRO A 51 -10.46 1.63 9.67
N ALA A 52 -9.78 2.73 10.00
CA ALA A 52 -10.17 3.61 11.10
C ALA A 52 -10.25 5.03 10.51
N PRO A 53 -11.31 5.78 10.83
CA PRO A 53 -11.83 6.83 9.97
C PRO A 53 -10.77 7.89 9.79
N PHE A 54 -10.46 8.27 8.55
CA PHE A 54 -9.84 9.56 8.28
C PHE A 54 -8.63 9.84 9.17
N GLN A 55 -7.53 9.08 9.02
CA GLN A 55 -6.22 9.66 9.36
C GLN A 55 -5.93 10.68 8.27
N THR A 56 -6.64 11.78 8.37
CA THR A 56 -6.46 12.99 7.61
C THR A 56 -4.97 13.27 7.61
N LEU A 57 -4.32 13.04 6.47
CA LEU A 57 -3.25 13.91 6.03
C LEU A 57 -3.88 15.30 5.86
N ARG A 58 -4.22 15.93 6.99
CA ARG A 58 -4.51 17.36 7.10
C ARG A 58 -3.13 17.98 7.00
N LEU A 59 -2.68 18.17 5.76
CA LEU A 59 -1.74 19.26 5.54
C LEU A 59 -2.52 20.52 5.95
N PRO A 60 -2.07 21.29 6.95
CA PRO A 60 -2.67 22.59 7.21
C PRO A 60 -2.67 23.38 5.91
N GLU A 61 -3.75 24.08 5.56
CA GLU A 61 -3.78 24.87 4.32
C GLU A 61 -2.65 25.91 4.26
N SER A 62 -2.10 26.27 5.41
CA SER A 62 -0.84 26.97 5.55
C SER A 62 -0.16 26.60 6.88
N ILE A 63 1.16 26.42 6.85
CA ILE A 63 2.01 26.43 8.04
C ILE A 63 2.70 27.79 8.08
N ALA A 64 2.49 28.55 9.16
CA ALA A 64 3.16 29.83 9.35
C ALA A 64 4.58 29.56 9.87
N LEU A 65 5.58 29.92 9.06
CA LEU A 65 6.98 29.87 9.51
C LEU A 65 7.28 31.06 10.43
N PRO A 66 8.06 30.87 11.51
CA PRO A 66 8.54 31.97 12.35
C PRO A 66 9.41 32.95 11.56
N GLU A 67 9.35 34.23 11.95
CA GLU A 67 10.29 35.30 11.56
C GLU A 67 10.57 35.50 10.06
N GLY A 68 9.63 35.10 9.18
CA GLY A 68 9.82 35.27 7.74
C GLY A 68 10.85 34.29 7.14
N ALA A 69 11.17 33.21 7.85
CA ALA A 69 11.99 32.12 7.34
C ALA A 69 11.37 31.54 6.07
N SER A 70 12.21 31.28 5.06
CA SER A 70 11.78 30.74 3.78
C SER A 70 11.96 29.22 3.78
N PRO A 71 10.93 28.43 3.45
CA PRO A 71 11.06 26.97 3.39
C PRO A 71 11.93 26.58 2.19
N LEU A 72 13.04 25.90 2.43
CA LEU A 72 13.92 25.31 1.42
C LEU A 72 13.48 23.90 1.04
N ALA A 73 13.09 23.10 2.03
CA ALA A 73 12.65 21.72 1.82
C ALA A 73 11.59 21.33 2.85
N ILE A 74 10.69 20.44 2.45
CA ILE A 74 9.65 19.89 3.32
C ILE A 74 9.72 18.37 3.25
N THR A 75 9.74 17.71 4.40
CA THR A 75 9.67 16.26 4.53
C THR A 75 8.52 15.88 5.45
N GLN A 76 7.80 14.82 5.10
CA GLN A 76 6.69 14.30 5.90
C GLN A 76 7.08 12.99 6.57
N GLY A 77 6.77 12.85 7.86
CA GLY A 77 6.84 11.59 8.57
C GLY A 77 5.49 11.21 9.21
N PRO A 78 5.40 10.03 9.86
CA PRO A 78 4.17 9.59 10.51
C PRO A 78 3.80 10.53 11.68
N GLY A 79 2.81 11.40 11.45
CA GLY A 79 2.31 12.33 12.47
C GLY A 79 3.11 13.62 12.64
N TRP A 80 4.05 13.94 11.74
CA TRP A 80 4.84 15.18 11.81
C TRP A 80 5.33 15.67 10.44
N TRP A 81 5.69 16.94 10.39
CA TRP A 81 6.28 17.61 9.23
C TRP A 81 7.61 18.24 9.62
N ALA A 82 8.66 18.05 8.81
CA ALA A 82 9.90 18.81 8.93
C ALA A 82 9.96 19.84 7.82
N VAL A 83 10.24 21.08 8.18
CA VAL A 83 10.50 22.17 7.25
C VAL A 83 11.92 22.65 7.48
N VAL A 84 12.75 22.55 6.46
CA VAL A 84 14.10 23.10 6.45
C VAL A 84 14.01 24.56 6.03
N THR A 85 14.56 25.47 6.82
CA THR A 85 14.58 26.90 6.55
C THR A 85 15.91 27.33 5.91
N ASP A 86 15.93 28.52 5.35
CA ASP A 86 17.14 29.21 4.88
C ASP A 86 18.07 29.67 6.01
N GLY A 87 17.59 29.68 7.24
CA GLY A 87 18.35 29.97 8.46
C GLY A 87 19.15 28.80 9.01
N ASN A 88 19.35 27.72 8.25
CA ASN A 88 20.01 26.49 8.72
C ASN A 88 19.26 25.76 9.85
N ASP A 89 17.94 25.93 9.96
CA ASP A 89 17.12 25.23 10.95
C ASP A 89 16.19 24.21 10.32
N ILE A 90 15.91 23.15 11.07
CA ILE A 90 14.85 22.18 10.79
C ILE A 90 13.75 22.38 11.84
N LEU A 91 12.59 22.83 11.37
CA LEU A 91 11.40 23.03 12.17
C LEU A 91 10.51 21.78 12.07
N ILE A 92 10.28 21.12 13.19
CA ILE A 92 9.40 19.95 13.29
C ILE A 92 8.03 20.40 13.79
N PHE A 93 7.01 20.24 12.96
CA PHE A 93 5.63 20.54 13.26
C PHE A 93 4.83 19.25 13.52
N ASP A 94 3.87 19.30 14.42
CA ASP A 94 2.89 18.23 14.57
C ASP A 94 1.93 18.21 13.37
N ALA A 95 1.62 17.03 12.84
CA ALA A 95 0.71 16.91 11.70
C ALA A 95 -0.77 17.11 12.05
N ALA A 96 -1.15 17.04 13.33
CA ALA A 96 -2.55 17.18 13.74
C ALA A 96 -2.97 18.66 13.87
N ASP A 97 -2.10 19.50 14.42
CA ASP A 97 -2.41 20.90 14.75
C ASP A 97 -1.44 21.93 14.15
N GLY A 98 -0.36 21.49 13.50
CA GLY A 98 0.64 22.39 12.92
C GLY A 98 1.47 23.12 13.97
N THR A 99 1.47 22.68 15.23
CA THR A 99 2.27 23.30 16.30
C THR A 99 3.74 22.97 16.13
N LEU A 100 4.61 23.96 16.35
CA LEU A 100 6.04 23.75 16.38
C LEU A 100 6.40 22.92 17.62
N ARG A 101 6.88 21.70 17.40
CA ARG A 101 7.29 20.77 18.45
C ARG A 101 8.76 20.88 18.77
N GLN A 102 9.59 21.12 17.75
CA GLN A 102 11.04 21.11 17.90
C GLN A 102 11.68 21.97 16.82
N THR A 103 12.74 22.66 17.20
CA THR A 103 13.69 23.31 16.28
C THR A 103 15.02 22.59 16.42
N VAL A 104 15.65 22.23 15.30
CA VAL A 104 16.98 21.63 15.23
C VAL A 104 17.86 22.52 14.38
N GLU A 105 18.89 23.10 14.99
CA GLU A 105 19.88 23.92 14.30
C GLU A 105 20.90 23.01 13.60
N VAL A 106 21.26 23.33 12.36
CA VAL A 106 22.18 22.56 11.50
C VAL A 106 23.49 23.34 11.36
N GLU A 107 24.52 22.90 12.10
CA GLU A 107 25.90 23.44 12.07
C GLU A 107 26.71 22.99 10.84
#